data_AF-A0AAW7AAA1-F1
#
_entry.id   AF-A0AAW7AAA1-F1
#
_cell.length_a   1.000
_cell.length_b   1.000
_cell.length_c   1.000
_cell.angle_alpha   90.00
_cell.angle_beta   90.00
_cell.angle_gamma   90.00
#
_symmetry.space_group_name_H-M   'P 1'
#
loop_
_entity.id
_entity.type
_entity.pdbx_description
1 polymer ?
#
loop_
_entity_poly.entity_id
_entity_poly.type
_entity_poly.pdbx_seq_one_letter_code
_entity_poly.pdbx_strand_id
1 'polypeptide(L)'
;MTTKKEEMTLVERFDAVEKLTAKGKVLTTISIILIALNVTGAVMKEANTFLFKIEFAHQEGITYLLLAAILYLTVRYRNYAQPYHHELFLLWSERMMQDKEIFNYNPRDEVVTGFLDDAFDVWGGDEPGIQDSKYHVSGFLRRAVRFPSVFRGESGDGEWFEEHFDEYSSLLSFNKKWTFSKYIRLLLIEFKYRFNAFINHREHLDILSPYMFAFIAVLSVIVPWETFT
;
A
#
# COMPACT_ATOMS: atom_id res chain seq x y z
N MET A 1 10.83 -36.12 12.84
CA MET A 1 11.16 -35.29 11.67
C MET A 1 9.88 -34.62 11.20
N THR A 2 9.61 -33.43 11.72
CA THR A 2 8.51 -32.58 11.28
C THR A 2 8.89 -31.99 9.93
N THR A 3 8.13 -32.34 8.90
CA THR A 3 8.24 -31.77 7.56
C THR A 3 8.06 -30.26 7.65
N LYS A 4 9.17 -29.53 7.44
CA LYS A 4 9.18 -28.08 7.25
C LYS A 4 8.38 -27.83 5.98
N LYS A 5 7.10 -27.47 6.14
CA LYS A 5 6.25 -27.02 5.05
C LYS A 5 6.93 -25.76 4.51
N GLU A 6 7.51 -25.83 3.31
CA GLU A 6 8.09 -24.65 2.66
C GLU A 6 6.99 -23.59 2.56
N GLU A 7 7.16 -22.51 3.31
CA GLU A 7 6.29 -21.35 3.19
C GLU A 7 6.54 -20.73 1.81
N MET A 8 5.55 -20.86 0.92
CA MET A 8 5.61 -20.24 -0.40
C MET A 8 5.83 -18.73 -0.27
N THR A 9 6.75 -18.20 -1.06
CA THR A 9 7.01 -16.77 -1.17
C THR A 9 5.77 -16.03 -1.69
N LEU A 10 5.67 -14.72 -1.43
CA LEU A 10 4.56 -13.89 -1.92
C LEU A 10 4.40 -14.00 -3.45
N VAL A 11 5.52 -14.04 -4.18
CA VAL A 11 5.54 -14.19 -5.63
C VAL A 11 4.92 -15.52 -6.06
N GLU A 12 5.28 -16.64 -5.41
CA GLU A 12 4.71 -17.95 -5.73
C GLU A 12 3.21 -18.02 -5.41
N ARG A 13 2.80 -17.37 -4.32
CA ARG A 13 1.37 -17.25 -3.97
C ARG A 13 0.62 -16.39 -4.98
N PHE A 14 1.21 -15.29 -5.45
CA PHE A 14 0.65 -14.42 -6.46
C PHE A 14 0.51 -15.12 -7.81
N ASP A 15 1.58 -15.79 -8.27
CA ASP A 15 1.62 -16.52 -9.54
C ASP A 15 0.65 -17.71 -9.53
N ALA A 16 0.39 -18.32 -8.37
CA ALA A 16 -0.62 -19.36 -8.21
C ALA A 16 -2.06 -18.84 -8.36
N VAL A 17 -2.31 -17.53 -8.21
CA VAL A 17 -3.65 -16.94 -8.34
C VAL A 17 -3.88 -16.44 -9.76
N GLU A 18 -4.18 -17.38 -10.67
CA GLU A 18 -4.53 -17.14 -12.07
C GLU A 18 -5.63 -16.07 -12.24
N LYS A 19 -6.59 -16.03 -11.31
CA LYS A 19 -7.70 -15.06 -11.36
C LYS A 19 -7.20 -13.62 -11.20
N LEU A 20 -6.25 -13.36 -10.30
CA LEU A 20 -5.75 -12.01 -10.03
C LEU A 20 -4.92 -11.50 -11.21
N THR A 21 -4.00 -12.32 -11.72
CA THR A 21 -3.18 -11.99 -12.88
C THR A 21 -4.03 -11.78 -14.13
N ALA A 22 -5.05 -12.62 -14.37
CA ALA A 22 -5.98 -12.45 -15.47
C ALA A 22 -6.79 -11.14 -15.36
N LYS A 23 -7.29 -10.79 -14.16
CA LYS A 23 -8.02 -9.51 -13.96
C LYS A 23 -7.11 -8.30 -14.13
N GLY A 24 -5.87 -8.37 -13.65
CA GLY A 24 -4.86 -7.34 -13.86
C GLY A 24 -4.59 -7.10 -15.34
N LYS A 25 -4.37 -8.17 -16.12
CA LYS A 25 -4.16 -8.09 -17.57
C LYS A 25 -5.33 -7.43 -18.29
N VAL A 26 -6.56 -7.83 -18.00
CA VAL A 26 -7.76 -7.23 -18.63
C VAL A 26 -7.87 -5.74 -18.32
N LEU A 27 -7.64 -5.33 -17.06
CA LEU A 27 -7.64 -3.93 -16.67
C LEU A 27 -6.56 -3.14 -17.40
N THR A 28 -5.34 -3.66 -17.46
CA THR A 28 -4.21 -3.05 -18.18
C THR A 28 -4.51 -2.90 -19.67
N THR A 29 -5.02 -3.95 -20.32
CA THR A 29 -5.33 -3.93 -21.76
C THR A 29 -6.37 -2.86 -22.09
N ILE A 30 -7.48 -2.81 -21.34
CA ILE A 30 -8.54 -1.81 -21.57
C ILE A 30 -8.03 -0.39 -21.29
N SER A 31 -7.20 -0.23 -20.27
CA SER A 31 -6.56 1.06 -19.95
C SER A 31 -5.65 1.54 -21.09
N ILE A 32 -4.82 0.66 -21.65
CA ILE A 32 -3.95 0.97 -22.78
C ILE A 32 -4.76 1.31 -24.03
N ILE A 33 -5.87 0.61 -24.31
CA ILE A 33 -6.76 0.94 -25.43
C ILE A 33 -7.30 2.36 -25.28
N LEU A 34 -7.78 2.73 -24.08
CA LEU A 34 -8.30 4.07 -23.83
C LEU A 34 -7.20 5.15 -23.98
N ILE A 35 -6.01 4.90 -23.42
CA ILE A 35 -4.85 5.79 -23.57
C ILE A 35 -4.52 5.97 -25.05
N ALA A 36 -4.43 4.88 -25.82
CA ALA A 36 -4.11 4.92 -27.24
C ALA A 36 -5.16 5.73 -28.03
N LEU A 37 -6.45 5.55 -27.75
CA LEU A 37 -7.52 6.32 -28.39
C LEU A 37 -7.37 7.82 -28.13
N ASN A 38 -7.13 8.22 -26.88
CA ASN A 38 -7.00 9.63 -26.51
C ASN A 38 -5.70 10.27 -27.02
N VAL A 39 -4.59 9.54 -27.01
CA VAL A 39 -3.28 10.05 -27.45
C VAL A 39 -3.18 10.15 -28.98
N THR A 40 -3.76 9.19 -29.71
CA THR A 40 -3.65 9.15 -31.17
C THR A 40 -4.70 9.98 -31.89
N GLY A 41 -5.76 10.41 -31.19
CA GLY A 41 -6.94 11.02 -31.83
C GLY A 41 -7.60 10.06 -32.84
N ALA A 42 -7.33 8.75 -32.74
CA ALA A 42 -7.80 7.77 -33.70
C ALA A 42 -9.33 7.73 -33.68
N VAL A 43 -9.92 8.11 -34.81
CA VAL A 43 -11.33 7.91 -35.07
C VAL A 43 -11.56 6.43 -35.33
N MET A 44 -12.30 5.75 -34.44
CA MET A 44 -12.72 4.37 -34.62
C MET A 44 -13.71 4.31 -35.80
N LYS A 45 -13.17 4.16 -37.02
CA LYS A 45 -13.98 4.14 -38.24
C LYS A 45 -14.69 2.80 -38.44
N GLU A 46 -14.09 1.68 -38.03
CA GLU A 46 -14.64 0.33 -38.20
C GLU A 46 -14.13 -0.62 -37.11
N ALA A 47 -15.02 -1.34 -36.41
CA ALA A 47 -14.68 -2.42 -35.49
C ALA A 47 -15.24 -3.75 -36.02
N ASN A 48 -14.39 -4.56 -36.65
CA ASN A 48 -14.81 -5.84 -37.23
C ASN A 48 -14.67 -6.99 -36.23
N THR A 49 -15.81 -7.52 -35.80
CA THR A 49 -15.92 -8.92 -35.37
C THR A 49 -17.29 -9.46 -35.77
N PHE A 50 -17.36 -9.94 -37.01
CA PHE A 50 -18.35 -10.87 -37.56
C PHE A 50 -19.86 -10.52 -37.40
N LEU A 51 -20.44 -10.01 -38.51
CA LEU A 51 -21.87 -9.95 -38.88
C LEU A 51 -22.78 -8.77 -38.47
N PHE A 52 -22.29 -7.74 -37.78
CA PHE A 52 -23.02 -6.47 -37.67
C PHE A 52 -22.10 -5.27 -37.89
N LYS A 53 -22.38 -4.46 -38.92
CA LYS A 53 -21.74 -3.15 -39.11
C LYS A 53 -22.33 -2.20 -38.07
N ILE A 54 -21.62 -2.01 -36.96
CA ILE A 54 -21.97 -1.00 -35.96
C ILE A 54 -21.22 0.28 -36.37
N GLU A 55 -21.91 1.19 -37.06
CA GLU A 55 -21.44 2.58 -37.19
C GLU A 55 -21.73 3.29 -35.87
N PHE A 56 -20.69 3.74 -35.17
CA PHE A 56 -20.85 4.45 -33.92
C PHE A 56 -21.28 5.89 -34.19
N ALA A 57 -22.59 6.15 -34.10
CA ALA A 57 -23.15 7.50 -34.23
C ALA A 57 -22.62 8.49 -33.16
N HIS A 58 -22.20 7.98 -32.00
CA HIS A 58 -21.63 8.76 -30.90
C HIS A 58 -20.30 8.15 -30.46
N GLN A 59 -19.21 8.51 -31.14
CA GLN A 59 -17.87 7.99 -30.85
C GLN A 59 -17.40 8.30 -29.42
N GLU A 60 -17.80 9.45 -28.87
CA GLU A 60 -17.56 9.82 -27.47
C GLU A 60 -18.15 8.80 -26.48
N GLY A 61 -19.24 8.13 -26.85
CA GLY A 61 -19.87 7.09 -26.03
C GLY A 61 -18.96 5.89 -25.78
N ILE A 62 -18.04 5.57 -26.70
CA ILE A 62 -17.07 4.49 -26.51
C ILE A 62 -16.07 4.89 -25.43
N THR A 63 -15.56 6.13 -25.46
CA THR A 63 -14.63 6.65 -24.44
C THR A 63 -15.25 6.58 -23.05
N TYR A 64 -16.50 7.01 -22.89
CA TYR A 64 -17.20 6.93 -21.60
C TYR A 64 -17.48 5.48 -21.16
N LEU A 65 -17.80 4.58 -22.10
CA LEU A 65 -18.01 3.16 -21.79
C LEU A 65 -16.70 2.50 -21.33
N LEU A 66 -15.58 2.76 -22.01
CA LEU A 66 -14.26 2.29 -21.62
C LEU A 66 -13.86 2.86 -20.25
N LEU A 67 -14.12 4.14 -19.99
CA LEU A 67 -13.88 4.76 -18.69
C LEU A 67 -14.67 4.06 -17.58
N ALA A 68 -15.98 3.83 -17.79
CA ALA A 68 -16.82 3.11 -16.85
C ALA A 68 -16.33 1.67 -16.62
N ALA A 69 -15.90 0.99 -17.68
CA ALA A 69 -15.32 -0.35 -17.59
C ALA A 69 -14.03 -0.35 -16.77
N ILE A 70 -13.13 0.63 -16.96
CA ILE A 70 -11.89 0.78 -16.18
C ILE A 70 -12.21 1.01 -14.70
N LEU A 71 -13.17 1.89 -14.37
CA LEU A 71 -13.57 2.13 -12.98
C LEU A 71 -14.11 0.85 -12.33
N TYR A 72 -15.01 0.15 -13.01
CA TYR A 72 -15.54 -1.14 -12.54
C TYR A 72 -14.43 -2.19 -12.35
N LEU A 73 -13.54 -2.33 -13.33
CA LEU A 73 -12.44 -3.30 -13.29
C LEU A 73 -11.40 -2.95 -12.23
N THR A 74 -11.18 -1.66 -11.94
CA THR A 74 -10.29 -1.19 -10.87
C THR A 74 -10.82 -1.62 -9.51
N VAL A 75 -12.12 -1.40 -9.24
CA VAL A 75 -12.78 -1.86 -8.01
C VAL A 75 -12.71 -3.39 -7.91
N ARG A 76 -13.01 -4.08 -9.01
CA ARG A 76 -12.95 -5.55 -9.05
C ARG A 76 -11.55 -6.07 -8.78
N TYR A 77 -10.53 -5.49 -9.40
CA TYR A 77 -9.13 -5.88 -9.20
C TYR A 77 -8.68 -5.64 -7.75
N ARG A 78 -9.07 -4.50 -7.15
CA ARG A 78 -8.85 -4.21 -5.72
C ARG A 78 -9.40 -5.27 -4.78
N ASN A 79 -10.58 -5.80 -5.04
CA ASN A 79 -11.13 -6.86 -4.20
C ASN A 79 -10.28 -8.15 -4.23
N TYR A 80 -9.58 -8.44 -5.32
CA TYR A 80 -8.66 -9.57 -5.40
C TYR A 80 -7.25 -9.24 -4.87
N ALA A 81 -6.77 -8.01 -5.05
CA ALA A 81 -5.43 -7.57 -4.66
C ALA A 81 -5.30 -7.18 -3.17
N GLN A 82 -6.42 -6.96 -2.48
CA GLN A 82 -6.47 -6.52 -1.07
C GLN A 82 -5.54 -7.29 -0.11
N PRO A 83 -5.49 -8.63 -0.08
CA PRO A 83 -4.60 -9.35 0.84
C PRO A 83 -3.11 -9.04 0.54
N TYR A 84 -2.76 -8.89 -0.74
CA TYR A 84 -1.39 -8.60 -1.14
C TYR A 84 -0.97 -7.17 -0.82
N HIS A 85 -1.88 -6.19 -0.84
CA HIS A 85 -1.55 -4.83 -0.40
C HIS A 85 -1.12 -4.78 1.06
N HIS A 86 -1.72 -5.63 1.91
CA HIS A 86 -1.28 -5.74 3.31
C HIS A 86 0.10 -6.38 3.41
N GLU A 87 0.38 -7.43 2.65
CA GLU A 87 1.70 -8.08 2.64
C GLU A 87 2.79 -7.15 2.11
N LEU A 88 2.53 -6.42 1.01
CA LEU A 88 3.44 -5.39 0.50
C LEU A 88 3.69 -4.31 1.55
N PHE A 89 2.66 -3.92 2.31
CA PHE A 89 2.81 -2.99 3.43
C PHE A 89 3.78 -3.51 4.49
N LEU A 90 3.59 -4.76 4.93
CA LEU A 90 4.47 -5.37 5.92
C LEU A 90 5.92 -5.40 5.43
N LEU A 91 6.16 -5.76 4.16
CA LEU A 91 7.51 -5.85 3.60
C LEU A 91 8.27 -4.52 3.61
N TRP A 92 7.68 -3.43 3.08
CA TRP A 92 8.42 -2.16 3.04
C TRP A 92 8.52 -1.52 4.43
N SER A 93 7.50 -1.70 5.27
CA SER A 93 7.47 -1.10 6.61
C SER A 93 8.41 -1.79 7.59
N GLU A 94 8.57 -3.11 7.48
CA GLU A 94 9.58 -3.87 8.23
C GLU A 94 10.99 -3.39 7.87
N ARG A 95 11.30 -3.25 6.56
CA ARG A 95 12.60 -2.71 6.12
C ARG A 95 12.85 -1.29 6.61
N MET A 96 11.80 -0.46 6.70
CA MET A 96 11.90 0.88 7.27
C MET A 96 12.20 0.84 8.77
N MET A 97 11.55 -0.04 9.53
CA MET A 97 11.77 -0.19 10.97
C MET A 97 13.12 -0.86 11.32
N GLN A 98 13.69 -1.63 10.38
CA GLN A 98 15.04 -2.20 10.51
C GLN A 98 16.15 -1.19 10.22
N ASP A 99 15.82 -0.03 9.63
CA ASP A 99 16.80 1.02 9.40
C ASP A 99 17.10 1.78 10.69
N LYS A 100 18.35 1.69 11.14
CA LYS A 100 18.80 2.29 12.40
C LYS A 100 18.71 3.81 12.43
N GLU A 101 18.72 4.47 11.26
CA GLU A 101 18.49 5.91 11.17
C GLU A 101 17.03 6.27 11.45
N ILE A 102 16.10 5.34 11.24
CA ILE A 102 14.67 5.52 11.47
C ILE A 102 14.28 5.08 12.89
N PHE A 103 14.63 3.85 13.24
CA PHE A 103 14.28 3.24 14.50
C PHE A 103 15.39 2.28 14.94
N ASN A 104 15.92 2.49 16.13
CA ASN A 104 16.89 1.61 16.74
C ASN A 104 16.70 1.58 18.25
N TYR A 105 16.44 0.40 18.79
CA TYR A 105 16.42 0.19 20.24
C TYR A 105 17.83 -0.12 20.74
N ASN A 106 18.33 0.66 21.70
CA ASN A 106 19.61 0.38 22.35
C ASN A 106 19.37 -0.36 23.68
N PRO A 107 19.69 -1.67 23.75
CA PRO A 107 19.40 -2.47 24.95
C PRO A 107 20.29 -2.13 26.15
N ARG A 108 21.37 -1.33 25.98
CA ARG A 108 22.21 -0.91 27.10
C ARG A 108 21.64 0.27 27.86
N ASP A 109 21.05 1.20 27.12
CA ASP A 109 20.53 2.46 27.65
C ASP A 109 19.00 2.43 27.77
N GLU A 110 18.37 1.34 27.29
CA GLU A 110 16.92 1.10 27.29
C GLU A 110 16.14 2.25 26.63
N VAL A 111 16.71 2.82 25.57
CA VAL A 111 16.13 3.95 24.83
C VAL A 111 15.99 3.66 23.35
N VAL A 112 14.92 4.19 22.76
CA VAL A 112 14.75 4.30 21.32
C VAL A 112 15.59 5.45 20.80
N THR A 113 16.29 5.20 19.70
CA THR A 113 17.14 6.14 18.96
C THR A 113 16.74 6.13 17.49
N GLY A 114 17.20 7.12 16.73
CA GLY A 114 16.84 7.29 15.32
C GLY A 114 15.69 8.28 15.14
N PHE A 115 15.24 8.50 13.91
CA PHE A 115 14.28 9.56 13.58
C PHE A 115 12.96 9.52 14.36
N LEU A 116 12.50 8.33 14.75
CA LEU A 116 11.26 8.19 15.51
C LEU A 116 11.43 8.43 17.01
N ASP A 117 12.65 8.58 17.53
CA ASP A 117 12.91 8.83 18.96
C ASP A 117 12.14 10.04 19.50
N ASP A 118 12.05 11.10 18.69
CA ASP A 118 11.35 12.33 19.00
C ASP A 118 9.84 12.13 19.17
N ALA A 119 9.29 11.08 18.54
CA ALA A 119 7.87 10.74 18.57
C ALA A 119 7.46 9.94 19.80
N PHE A 120 8.42 9.30 20.50
CA PHE A 120 8.15 8.53 21.71
C PHE A 120 8.59 9.29 22.95
N ASP A 121 7.76 9.21 23.98
CA ASP A 121 8.14 9.57 25.35
C ASP A 121 7.96 8.33 26.23
N VAL A 122 8.55 7.21 25.79
CA VAL A 122 8.45 5.90 26.41
C VAL A 122 9.85 5.39 26.69
N TRP A 123 10.11 5.00 27.94
CA TRP A 123 11.38 4.42 28.37
C TRP A 123 11.30 2.89 28.27
N GLY A 124 12.33 2.25 27.72
CA GLY A 124 12.33 0.80 27.45
C GLY A 124 12.32 -0.06 28.71
N GLY A 125 12.74 0.49 29.86
CA GLY A 125 12.62 -0.17 31.16
C GLY A 125 11.17 -0.29 31.64
N ASP A 126 10.32 0.68 31.32
CA ASP A 126 8.89 0.65 31.64
C ASP A 126 8.13 -0.21 30.62
N GLU A 127 8.51 -0.12 29.34
CA GLU A 127 7.86 -0.83 28.24
C GLU A 127 8.86 -1.69 27.45
N PRO A 128 9.22 -2.89 27.94
CA PRO A 128 10.24 -3.74 27.32
C PRO A 128 9.86 -4.20 25.91
N GLY A 129 8.56 -4.25 25.60
CA GLY A 129 8.08 -4.64 24.28
C GLY A 129 8.37 -3.63 23.18
N ILE A 130 8.84 -2.43 23.50
CA ILE A 130 9.26 -1.43 22.50
C ILE A 130 10.36 -1.96 21.57
N GLN A 131 11.13 -2.96 22.00
CA GLN A 131 12.14 -3.65 21.16
C GLN A 131 11.53 -4.34 19.94
N ASP A 132 10.27 -4.80 20.03
CA ASP A 132 9.54 -5.51 18.98
C ASP A 132 8.54 -4.59 18.26
N SER A 133 8.87 -3.29 18.22
CA SER A 133 8.06 -2.25 17.58
C SER A 133 7.83 -2.50 16.09
N LYS A 134 6.57 -2.35 15.67
CA LYS A 134 6.15 -2.46 14.27
C LYS A 134 5.43 -1.21 13.81
N TYR A 135 5.67 -0.83 12.57
CA TYR A 135 4.95 0.28 11.96
C TYR A 135 3.49 -0.10 11.69
N HIS A 136 2.56 0.80 11.98
CA HIS A 136 1.13 0.59 11.80
C HIS A 136 0.46 1.75 11.06
N VAL A 137 -0.45 1.40 10.13
CA VAL A 137 -1.23 2.34 9.35
C VAL A 137 -2.71 1.97 9.45
N SER A 138 -3.50 2.82 10.10
CA SER A 138 -4.95 2.61 10.29
C SER A 138 -5.84 3.50 9.41
N GLY A 139 -5.25 4.44 8.68
CA GLY A 139 -5.96 5.36 7.78
C GLY A 139 -5.03 6.14 6.86
N PHE A 140 -5.56 7.08 6.08
CA PHE A 140 -4.76 7.80 5.08
C PHE A 140 -3.54 8.52 5.68
N LEU A 141 -3.73 9.22 6.80
CA LEU A 141 -2.68 9.93 7.56
C LEU A 141 -2.40 9.31 8.94
N ARG A 142 -3.25 8.40 9.41
CA ARG A 142 -3.05 7.80 10.74
C ARG A 142 -1.87 6.83 10.68
N ARG A 143 -0.82 7.18 11.40
CA ARG A 143 0.41 6.41 11.57
C ARG A 143 0.62 6.18 13.05
N ALA A 144 1.01 4.98 13.41
CA ALA A 144 1.35 4.62 14.76
C ALA A 144 2.53 3.65 14.73
N VAL A 145 3.23 3.56 15.85
CA VAL A 145 4.08 2.41 16.13
C VAL A 145 3.38 1.56 17.16
N ARG A 146 3.26 0.28 16.83
CA ARG A 146 2.66 -0.75 17.64
C ARG A 146 3.76 -1.52 18.35
N PHE A 147 3.64 -1.73 19.65
CA PHE A 147 4.54 -2.60 20.40
C PHE A 147 3.74 -3.42 21.42
N PRO A 148 4.16 -4.64 21.74
CA PRO A 148 3.52 -5.42 22.80
C PRO A 148 3.72 -4.75 24.16
N SER A 149 2.67 -4.68 24.97
CA SER A 149 2.73 -4.19 26.34
C SER A 149 1.98 -5.16 27.26
N VAL A 150 2.18 -5.02 28.57
CA VAL A 150 1.60 -5.89 29.59
C VAL A 150 0.92 -5.04 30.65
N PHE A 151 -0.39 -5.21 30.78
CA PHE A 151 -1.12 -4.63 31.89
C PHE A 151 -1.03 -5.58 33.09
N ARG A 152 -0.58 -5.06 34.22
CA ARG A 152 -0.57 -5.78 35.51
C ARG A 152 -1.56 -5.13 36.45
N GLY A 153 -2.60 -5.88 36.83
CA GLY A 153 -3.67 -5.40 37.69
C GLY A 153 -3.98 -6.38 38.81
N GLU A 154 -4.61 -5.86 39.86
CA GLU A 154 -5.24 -6.66 40.91
C GLU A 154 -6.73 -6.76 40.58
N SER A 155 -7.24 -8.00 40.48
CA SER A 155 -8.66 -8.26 40.33
C SER A 155 -9.41 -7.87 41.61
N GLY A 156 -10.73 -7.64 41.51
CA GLY A 156 -11.58 -7.35 42.67
C GLY A 156 -11.55 -8.42 43.78
N ASP A 157 -11.03 -9.61 43.47
CA ASP A 157 -10.87 -10.74 44.38
C ASP A 157 -9.48 -10.83 45.04
N GLY A 158 -8.59 -9.84 44.79
CA GLY A 158 -7.21 -9.82 45.33
C GLY A 158 -6.21 -10.70 44.58
N GLU A 159 -6.61 -11.27 43.43
CA GLU A 159 -5.73 -12.03 42.54
C GLU A 159 -5.04 -11.10 41.53
N TRP A 160 -3.72 -11.25 41.39
CA TRP A 160 -2.95 -10.56 40.35
C TRP A 160 -3.21 -11.22 38.99
N PHE A 161 -3.49 -10.40 37.98
CA PHE A 161 -3.58 -10.85 36.59
C PHE A 161 -2.65 -10.02 35.69
N GLU A 162 -2.14 -10.70 34.66
CA GLU A 162 -1.34 -10.09 33.60
C GLU A 162 -2.12 -10.23 32.28
N GLU A 163 -2.35 -9.12 31.59
CA GLU A 163 -3.00 -9.11 30.28
C GLU A 163 -2.04 -8.54 29.24
N HIS A 164 -1.73 -9.35 28.22
CA HIS A 164 -0.92 -8.92 27.09
C HIS A 164 -1.79 -8.20 26.06
N PHE A 165 -1.41 -6.97 25.71
CA PHE A 165 -2.10 -6.21 24.68
C PHE A 165 -1.08 -5.51 23.76
N ASP A 166 -1.58 -4.96 22.66
CA ASP A 166 -0.77 -4.15 21.77
C ASP A 166 -1.00 -2.67 22.07
N GLU A 167 0.05 -1.98 22.47
CA GLU A 167 0.03 -0.53 22.63
C GLU A 167 0.33 0.16 21.30
N TYR A 168 -0.33 1.30 21.06
CA TYR A 168 -0.19 2.08 19.84
C TYR A 168 0.23 3.51 20.17
N SER A 169 1.50 3.83 19.91
CA SER A 169 1.97 5.21 19.96
C SER A 169 1.61 5.93 18.66
N SER A 170 0.67 6.87 18.72
CA SER A 170 0.21 7.64 17.56
C SER A 170 1.24 8.69 17.13
N LEU A 171 1.69 8.62 15.87
CA LEU A 171 2.61 9.59 15.27
C LEU A 171 1.92 10.86 14.77
N LEU A 172 0.60 10.96 14.93
CA LEU A 172 -0.14 12.22 14.76
C LEU A 172 -0.24 13.03 16.07
N SER A 173 0.26 12.49 17.18
CA SER A 173 0.28 13.17 18.47
C SER A 173 1.56 13.99 18.57
N PHE A 174 1.46 15.30 18.32
CA PHE A 174 2.63 16.19 18.32
C PHE A 174 3.05 16.57 19.74
N ASN A 175 4.36 16.68 19.95
CA ASN A 175 4.98 17.09 21.20
C ASN A 175 6.09 18.13 20.92
N LYS A 176 6.86 18.53 21.94
CA LYS A 176 7.94 19.54 21.79
C LYS A 176 9.03 19.12 20.81
N LYS A 177 9.32 17.82 20.72
CA LYS A 177 10.32 17.21 19.84
C LYS A 177 9.72 16.74 18.51
N TRP A 178 8.52 16.17 18.52
CA TRP A 178 7.78 15.68 17.36
C TRP A 178 6.80 16.70 16.83
N THR A 179 7.17 17.35 15.73
CA THR A 179 6.37 18.42 15.11
C THR A 179 5.75 17.96 13.79
N PHE A 180 4.77 18.72 13.29
CA PHE A 180 4.16 18.49 11.99
C PHE A 180 5.19 18.40 10.85
N SER A 181 6.28 19.19 10.90
CA SER A 181 7.35 19.12 9.89
C SER A 181 8.07 17.77 9.89
N LYS A 182 8.36 17.21 11.07
CA LYS A 182 8.92 15.86 11.19
C LYS A 182 7.93 14.79 10.72
N TYR A 183 6.66 14.96 11.01
CA TYR A 183 5.63 14.07 10.47
C TYR A 183 5.54 14.12 8.93
N ILE A 184 5.63 15.29 8.30
CA ILE A 184 5.73 15.37 6.83
C ILE A 184 7.01 14.69 6.32
N ARG A 185 8.14 14.87 7.02
CA ARG A 185 9.39 14.16 6.70
C ARG A 185 9.24 12.64 6.84
N LEU A 186 8.48 12.14 7.82
CA LEU A 186 8.12 10.72 7.92
C LEU A 186 7.37 10.25 6.68
N LEU A 187 6.40 11.01 6.18
CA LEU A 187 5.67 10.65 4.96
C LEU A 187 6.58 10.61 3.73
N LEU A 188 7.58 11.49 3.65
CA LEU A 188 8.59 11.45 2.58
C LEU A 188 9.52 10.24 2.71
N ILE A 189 9.90 9.88 3.93
CA ILE A 189 10.65 8.66 4.23
C ILE A 189 9.83 7.43 3.81
N GLU A 190 8.56 7.33 4.21
CA GLU A 190 7.66 6.25 3.76
C GLU A 190 7.62 6.18 2.23
N PHE A 191 7.49 7.33 1.57
CA PHE A 191 7.48 7.39 0.11
C PHE A 191 8.78 6.85 -0.48
N LYS A 192 9.94 7.16 0.09
CA LYS A 192 11.25 6.61 -0.32
C LYS A 192 11.25 5.09 -0.22
N TYR A 193 10.84 4.49 0.90
CA TYR A 193 10.81 3.01 1.02
C TYR A 193 9.79 2.37 0.10
N ARG A 194 8.60 2.96 -0.04
CA ARG A 194 7.57 2.46 -0.97
C ARG A 194 8.04 2.52 -2.42
N PHE A 195 8.68 3.61 -2.82
CA PHE A 195 9.21 3.81 -4.16
C PHE A 195 10.39 2.88 -4.45
N ASN A 196 11.33 2.76 -3.49
CA ASN A 196 12.42 1.80 -3.58
C ASN A 196 11.89 0.36 -3.68
N ALA A 197 10.84 0.04 -2.93
CA ALA A 197 10.22 -1.26 -2.99
C ALA A 197 9.52 -1.51 -4.33
N PHE A 198 8.87 -0.48 -4.88
CA PHE A 198 8.25 -0.53 -6.20
C PHE A 198 9.24 -0.80 -7.34
N ILE A 199 10.44 -0.21 -7.29
CA ILE A 199 11.46 -0.39 -8.33
C ILE A 199 12.20 -1.71 -8.19
N ASN A 200 12.63 -2.06 -6.97
CA ASN A 200 13.56 -3.17 -6.77
C ASN A 200 12.88 -4.52 -6.59
N HIS A 201 11.56 -4.53 -6.39
CA HIS A 201 10.82 -5.75 -6.10
C HIS A 201 9.66 -5.94 -7.05
N ARG A 202 9.71 -7.05 -7.80
CA ARG A 202 8.74 -7.39 -8.83
C ARG A 202 7.32 -7.50 -8.27
N GLU A 203 7.16 -7.99 -7.05
CA GLU A 203 5.84 -8.14 -6.41
C GLU A 203 5.09 -6.80 -6.31
N HIS A 204 5.79 -5.70 -6.04
CA HIS A 204 5.16 -4.39 -5.99
C HIS A 204 4.72 -3.94 -7.38
N LEU A 205 5.54 -4.15 -8.41
CA LEU A 205 5.22 -3.79 -9.78
C LEU A 205 4.03 -4.60 -10.33
N ASP A 206 4.00 -5.91 -10.09
CA ASP A 206 2.98 -6.80 -10.63
C ASP A 206 1.59 -6.52 -10.01
N ILE A 207 1.55 -6.08 -8.75
CA ILE A 207 0.31 -5.71 -8.06
C ILE A 207 -0.11 -4.26 -8.35
N LEU A 208 0.84 -3.33 -8.45
CA LEU A 208 0.54 -1.90 -8.59
C LEU A 208 0.37 -1.46 -10.06
N SER A 209 0.99 -2.15 -11.02
CA SER A 209 0.97 -1.74 -12.42
C SER A 209 -0.44 -1.61 -13.03
N PRO A 210 -1.43 -2.50 -12.75
CA PRO A 210 -2.77 -2.32 -13.32
C PRO A 210 -3.45 -1.04 -12.83
N TYR A 211 -3.19 -0.62 -11.57
CA TYR A 211 -3.67 0.66 -11.05
C TYR A 211 -3.00 1.85 -11.73
N MET A 212 -1.69 1.75 -12.00
CA MET A 212 -0.97 2.82 -12.68
C MET A 212 -1.53 3.06 -14.08
N PHE A 213 -1.76 2.01 -14.87
CA PHE A 213 -2.38 2.13 -16.18
C PHE A 213 -3.81 2.65 -16.11
N ALA A 214 -4.62 2.17 -15.15
CA ALA A 214 -5.97 2.67 -14.94
C ALA A 214 -5.98 4.17 -14.60
N PHE A 215 -5.07 4.61 -13.73
CA PHE A 215 -4.94 6.01 -13.34
C PHE A 215 -4.51 6.90 -14.52
N ILE A 216 -3.50 6.48 -15.29
CA ILE A 216 -3.06 7.18 -16.50
C ILE A 216 -4.20 7.25 -17.53
N ALA A 217 -4.97 6.19 -17.70
CA ALA A 217 -6.11 6.16 -18.61
C ALA A 217 -7.20 7.14 -18.19
N VAL A 218 -7.55 7.21 -16.91
CA VAL A 218 -8.50 8.20 -16.38
C VAL A 218 -7.98 9.62 -16.57
N LEU A 219 -6.70 9.86 -16.25
CA LEU A 219 -6.06 11.16 -16.46
C LEU A 219 -6.07 11.58 -17.93
N SER A 220 -5.86 10.65 -18.87
CA SER A 220 -5.88 10.95 -20.31
C SER A 220 -7.23 11.47 -20.82
N VAL A 221 -8.33 11.17 -20.11
CA VAL A 221 -9.67 11.69 -20.42
C VAL A 221 -9.89 13.05 -19.75
N ILE A 222 -9.38 13.24 -18.52
CA ILE A 222 -9.58 14.47 -17.75
C ILE A 222 -8.72 15.62 -18.28
N VAL A 223 -7.49 15.31 -18.70
CA VAL A 223 -6.53 16.27 -19.23
C VAL A 223 -6.36 15.99 -20.73
N PRO A 224 -7.11 16.69 -21.60
CA PRO A 224 -7.02 16.48 -23.04
C PRO A 224 -5.60 16.70 -23.51
N TRP A 225 -5.10 15.81 -24.37
CA TRP A 225 -3.73 15.87 -24.87
C TRP A 225 -3.43 17.18 -25.63
N GLU A 226 -4.46 17.81 -26.21
CA GLU A 226 -4.40 19.12 -26.86
C GLU A 226 -3.88 20.25 -25.94
N THR A 227 -3.93 20.06 -24.61
CA THR A 227 -3.39 21.05 -23.66
C THR A 227 -1.87 21.03 -23.54
N PHE A 228 -1.20 19.99 -24.06
CA PHE A 228 0.25 19.81 -23.99
C PHE A 228 0.96 20.03 -25.34
N THR A 229 0.22 20.27 -26.42
CA THR A 229 0.71 20.62 -27.77
C THR A 229 0.50 22.09 -28.06
#